data_AF-A0A7V2CIM7-F1
#
_entry.id   AF-A0A7V2CIM7-F1
#
_cell.length_a   1.000
_cell.length_b   1.000
_cell.length_c   1.000
_cell.angle_alpha   90.00
_cell.angle_beta   90.00
_cell.angle_gamma   90.00
#
_symmetry.space_group_name_H-M   'P 1'
#
loop_
_entity.id
_entity.type
_entity.pdbx_description
1 polymer ?
#
loop_
_entity_poly.entity_id
_entity_poly.type
_entity_poly.pdbx_seq_one_letter_code
_entity_poly.pdbx_strand_id
1 'polypeptide(L)'
;MGAGVVYHDIHLIVNPVSGRSRIGLRLRQIARRARRNGARLTIHETLFAGHATRMARELGAGGGLIVAVGGDGTVREVVAGLVGQPSPLAVIPAGTENLFAREFGYRNDVEAFWSLVEGGERFPIDVGRCNERLFLSIIGVGFDGLAVEHLHRVRRGHISHLHYFWPLWRSFWEYTFPAIRVHVDGADFFAGPGLAFVGNLPRYAIGLRVCQMARCDDGLLDVCVYPCSWRGKLLVHSWRTLLSRHLSAGDALYRQCRHVRVESDEPVPVQCDGDLAGPLPVEASLVDAPVTLLLSPRMVPLDGHGGVARPRGRTIRPVASAPGASVNRSTLFLTRRHVATIRLIARAARAASQGFLGCRDGQIPRHRSAALLQRSAARRAHRRRLPAGRYLRPLPAGGRTPGALHLRQRR
;
A
#
# COMPACT_ATOMS: atom_id res chain seq x y z
N MET A 1 -1.58 -24.62 -21.93
CA MET A 1 -1.66 -23.16 -21.71
C MET A 1 -3.13 -22.78 -21.83
N GLY A 2 -3.67 -21.97 -20.93
CA GLY A 2 -5.07 -21.52 -21.07
C GLY A 2 -5.21 -20.55 -22.24
N ALA A 3 -6.34 -20.57 -22.94
CA ALA A 3 -6.68 -19.48 -23.85
C ALA A 3 -6.97 -18.22 -23.00
N GLY A 4 -6.30 -17.11 -23.31
CA GLY A 4 -6.54 -15.84 -22.64
C GLY A 4 -7.97 -15.34 -22.90
N VAL A 5 -8.67 -14.89 -21.86
CA VAL A 5 -10.04 -14.38 -22.02
C VAL A 5 -9.97 -12.92 -22.45
N VAL A 6 -10.52 -12.62 -23.64
CA VAL A 6 -10.64 -11.25 -24.16
C VAL A 6 -11.94 -10.63 -23.65
N TYR A 7 -11.86 -9.45 -23.02
CA TYR A 7 -13.02 -8.75 -22.48
C TYR A 7 -13.49 -7.64 -23.42
N HIS A 8 -14.70 -7.80 -23.96
CA HIS A 8 -15.34 -6.84 -24.86
C HIS A 8 -16.31 -5.88 -24.16
N ASP A 9 -16.68 -6.14 -22.91
CA ASP A 9 -17.38 -5.18 -22.05
C ASP A 9 -16.55 -4.89 -20.80
N ILE A 10 -16.39 -3.60 -20.51
CA ILE A 10 -15.39 -3.07 -19.59
C ILE A 10 -15.96 -1.86 -18.84
N HIS A 11 -15.91 -1.88 -17.51
CA HIS A 11 -16.40 -0.80 -16.66
C HIS A 11 -15.29 -0.26 -15.77
N LEU A 12 -14.93 1.01 -15.97
CA LEU A 12 -13.92 1.70 -15.17
C LEU A 12 -14.60 2.47 -14.05
N ILE A 13 -14.43 2.01 -12.80
CA ILE A 13 -14.92 2.69 -11.59
C ILE A 13 -13.80 3.61 -11.10
N VAL A 14 -13.99 4.92 -11.29
CA VAL A 14 -12.98 5.94 -11.10
C VAL A 14 -13.27 6.76 -9.85
N ASN A 15 -12.29 6.86 -8.96
CA ASN A 15 -12.29 7.83 -7.87
C ASN A 15 -11.66 9.15 -8.36
N PRO A 16 -12.43 10.23 -8.62
CA PRO A 16 -11.90 11.47 -9.18
C PRO A 16 -10.97 12.23 -8.22
N VAL A 17 -10.98 11.90 -6.92
CA VAL A 17 -10.10 12.47 -5.89
C VAL A 17 -8.74 11.75 -5.83
N SER A 18 -8.62 10.55 -6.44
CA SER A 18 -7.39 9.77 -6.47
C SER A 18 -6.41 10.21 -7.58
N GLY A 19 -5.42 11.00 -7.18
CA GLY A 19 -4.19 11.21 -7.95
C GLY A 19 -4.20 12.40 -8.92
N ARG A 20 -3.01 12.99 -9.14
CA ARG A 20 -2.88 14.23 -9.94
C ARG A 20 -2.87 14.00 -11.45
N SER A 21 -3.71 14.79 -12.13
CA SER A 21 -3.62 15.37 -13.50
C SER A 21 -3.34 14.50 -14.73
N ARG A 22 -2.72 13.31 -14.62
CA ARG A 22 -2.40 12.45 -15.77
C ARG A 22 -3.36 11.28 -15.95
N ILE A 23 -4.20 10.97 -14.96
CA ILE A 23 -5.15 9.85 -15.04
C ILE A 23 -6.17 10.07 -16.18
N GLY A 24 -6.80 11.25 -16.26
CA GLY A 24 -7.73 11.59 -17.35
C GLY A 24 -7.11 11.51 -18.75
N LEU A 25 -5.82 11.81 -18.91
CA LEU A 25 -5.09 11.64 -20.17
C LEU A 25 -4.97 10.16 -20.57
N ARG A 26 -4.65 9.29 -19.60
CA ARG A 26 -4.57 7.83 -19.80
C ARG A 26 -5.93 7.20 -20.02
N LEU A 27 -6.96 7.61 -19.29
CA LEU A 27 -8.34 7.18 -19.52
C LEU A 27 -8.80 7.54 -20.95
N ARG A 28 -8.46 8.75 -21.43
CA ARG A 28 -8.67 9.16 -22.84
C ARG A 28 -7.83 8.38 -23.85
N GLN A 29 -6.70 7.78 -23.48
CA GLN A 29 -5.93 6.87 -24.35
C GLN A 29 -6.58 5.48 -24.37
N ILE A 30 -6.94 4.94 -23.20
CA ILE A 30 -7.61 3.64 -23.04
C ILE A 30 -8.95 3.63 -23.80
N ALA A 31 -9.82 4.63 -23.58
CA ALA A 31 -11.11 4.72 -24.27
C ALA A 31 -10.97 4.89 -25.80
N ARG A 32 -9.87 5.47 -26.30
CA ARG A 32 -9.58 5.54 -27.74
C ARG A 32 -9.14 4.19 -28.32
N ARG A 33 -8.40 3.37 -27.57
CA ARG A 33 -8.05 2.00 -28.00
C ARG A 33 -9.27 1.07 -27.89
N ALA A 34 -10.11 1.19 -26.87
CA ALA A 34 -11.37 0.44 -26.78
C ALA A 34 -12.23 0.61 -28.04
N ARG A 35 -12.46 1.86 -28.48
CA ARG A 35 -13.20 2.17 -29.72
C ARG A 35 -12.56 1.59 -30.99
N ARG A 36 -11.23 1.47 -31.05
CA ARG A 36 -10.51 0.84 -32.18
C ARG A 36 -10.61 -0.69 -32.15
N ASN A 37 -10.60 -1.27 -30.96
CA ASN A 37 -10.67 -2.71 -30.73
C ASN A 37 -12.13 -3.25 -30.67
N GLY A 38 -13.14 -2.41 -30.93
CA GLY A 38 -14.56 -2.79 -30.84
C GLY A 38 -15.07 -3.06 -29.42
N ALA A 39 -14.30 -2.72 -28.38
CA ALA A 39 -14.68 -2.97 -26.99
C ALA A 39 -15.63 -1.88 -26.46
N ARG A 40 -16.73 -2.31 -25.83
CA ARG A 40 -17.63 -1.47 -25.04
C ARG A 40 -16.87 -1.08 -23.76
N LEU A 41 -16.66 0.21 -23.56
CA LEU A 41 -15.98 0.73 -22.37
C LEU A 41 -16.77 1.91 -21.79
N THR A 42 -17.26 1.70 -20.57
CA THR A 42 -17.99 2.72 -19.79
C THR A 42 -17.11 3.20 -18.65
N ILE A 43 -17.18 4.49 -18.35
CA ILE A 43 -16.48 5.12 -17.21
C ILE A 43 -17.53 5.60 -16.23
N HIS A 44 -17.40 5.21 -14.97
CA HIS A 44 -18.29 5.57 -13.87
C HIS A 44 -17.46 6.31 -12.81
N GLU A 45 -17.87 7.52 -12.41
CA GLU A 45 -17.14 8.31 -11.40
C GLU A 45 -17.83 8.21 -10.03
N THR A 46 -17.05 7.86 -9.00
CA THR A 46 -17.56 7.73 -7.62
C THR A 46 -17.86 9.11 -7.03
N LEU A 47 -18.92 9.20 -6.22
CA LEU A 47 -19.41 10.48 -5.68
C LEU A 47 -19.21 10.63 -4.16
N PHE A 48 -19.16 9.51 -3.44
CA PHE A 48 -19.03 9.43 -1.98
C PHE A 48 -18.38 8.08 -1.61
N ALA A 49 -17.91 7.96 -0.37
CA ALA A 49 -17.30 6.71 0.12
C ALA A 49 -18.32 5.58 0.16
N GLY A 50 -17.96 4.41 -0.36
CA GLY A 50 -18.85 3.26 -0.58
C GLY A 50 -19.59 3.28 -1.92
N HIS A 51 -19.51 4.36 -2.72
CA HIS A 51 -20.15 4.37 -4.04
C HIS A 51 -19.49 3.37 -5.01
N ALA A 52 -18.18 3.11 -4.89
CA ALA A 52 -17.54 2.08 -5.73
C ALA A 52 -18.01 0.67 -5.36
N THR A 53 -18.30 0.40 -4.08
CA THR A 53 -18.90 -0.87 -3.63
C THR A 53 -20.25 -1.11 -4.30
N ARG A 54 -21.10 -0.08 -4.35
CA ARG A 54 -22.42 -0.15 -5.00
C ARG A 54 -22.28 -0.41 -6.50
N MET A 55 -21.49 0.42 -7.20
CA MET A 55 -21.26 0.27 -8.64
C MET A 55 -20.72 -1.12 -8.98
N ALA A 56 -19.72 -1.62 -8.24
CA ALA A 56 -19.09 -2.90 -8.49
C ALA A 56 -20.06 -4.09 -8.28
N ARG A 57 -21.02 -3.97 -7.37
CA ARG A 57 -22.08 -4.97 -7.17
C ARG A 57 -23.13 -4.95 -8.27
N GLU A 58 -23.60 -3.76 -8.66
CA GLU A 58 -24.60 -3.58 -9.72
C GLU A 58 -24.04 -4.02 -11.10
N LEU A 59 -22.77 -3.75 -11.36
CA LEU A 59 -22.11 -4.08 -12.63
C LEU A 59 -21.50 -5.50 -12.65
N GLY A 60 -21.08 -6.02 -11.48
CA GLY A 60 -20.34 -7.28 -11.38
C GLY A 60 -21.14 -8.53 -11.77
N ALA A 61 -22.47 -8.46 -11.71
CA ALA A 61 -23.35 -9.54 -12.15
C ALA A 61 -23.29 -9.78 -13.68
N GLY A 62 -22.87 -8.78 -14.46
CA GLY A 62 -22.78 -8.89 -15.93
C GLY A 62 -21.59 -9.70 -16.45
N GLY A 63 -20.62 -10.08 -15.60
CA GLY A 63 -19.44 -10.87 -16.00
C GLY A 63 -18.39 -10.12 -16.84
N GLY A 64 -18.65 -8.86 -17.21
CA GLY A 64 -17.69 -7.95 -17.86
C GLY A 64 -16.50 -7.60 -16.97
N LEU A 65 -15.46 -6.98 -17.53
CA LEU A 65 -14.26 -6.61 -16.77
C LEU A 65 -14.50 -5.36 -15.93
N ILE A 66 -14.40 -5.49 -14.61
CA ILE A 66 -14.48 -4.35 -13.69
C ILE A 66 -13.06 -3.84 -13.40
N VAL A 67 -12.88 -2.53 -13.48
CA VAL A 67 -11.56 -1.89 -13.37
C VAL A 67 -11.60 -0.81 -12.29
N ALA A 68 -10.93 -1.06 -11.17
CA ALA A 68 -10.77 -0.07 -10.11
C ALA A 68 -9.69 0.96 -10.49
N VAL A 69 -10.06 2.24 -10.54
CA VAL A 69 -9.16 3.34 -10.88
C VAL A 69 -9.07 4.30 -9.69
N GLY A 70 -8.10 4.04 -8.80
CA GLY A 70 -7.97 4.76 -7.54
C GLY A 70 -6.78 4.28 -6.69
N GLY A 71 -6.77 4.64 -5.41
CA GLY A 71 -5.89 4.04 -4.41
C GLY A 71 -6.47 2.78 -3.77
N ASP A 72 -5.73 2.20 -2.81
CA ASP A 72 -6.08 0.93 -2.15
C ASP A 72 -7.49 0.92 -1.54
N GLY A 73 -7.95 2.02 -0.94
CA GLY A 73 -9.33 2.16 -0.44
C GLY A 73 -10.41 2.03 -1.54
N THR A 74 -10.14 2.51 -2.75
CA THR A 74 -11.05 2.32 -3.90
C THR A 74 -11.01 0.89 -4.42
N VAL A 75 -9.86 0.22 -4.37
CA VAL A 75 -9.76 -1.22 -4.67
C VAL A 75 -10.56 -2.04 -3.67
N ARG A 76 -10.45 -1.75 -2.36
CA ARG A 76 -11.20 -2.39 -1.28
C ARG A 76 -12.72 -2.19 -1.40
N GLU A 77 -13.19 -0.99 -1.75
CA GLU A 77 -14.61 -0.77 -2.09
C GLU A 77 -15.07 -1.62 -3.26
N VAL A 78 -14.34 -1.62 -4.39
CA VAL A 78 -14.70 -2.42 -5.56
C VAL A 78 -14.71 -3.92 -5.23
N VAL A 79 -13.71 -4.42 -4.49
CA VAL A 79 -13.70 -5.83 -4.01
C VAL A 79 -14.93 -6.14 -3.16
N ALA A 80 -15.35 -5.26 -2.26
CA ALA A 80 -16.57 -5.45 -1.45
C ALA A 80 -17.88 -5.44 -2.26
N GLY A 81 -17.86 -4.95 -3.49
CA GLY A 81 -18.94 -5.13 -4.46
C GLY A 81 -18.85 -6.45 -5.25
N LEU A 82 -17.63 -6.96 -5.46
CA LEU A 82 -17.33 -8.14 -6.27
C LEU A 82 -17.28 -9.48 -5.53
N VAL A 83 -17.34 -9.51 -4.20
CA VAL A 83 -17.47 -10.78 -3.43
C VAL A 83 -18.66 -11.58 -3.97
N GLY A 84 -18.39 -12.79 -4.48
CA GLY A 84 -19.38 -13.67 -5.11
C GLY A 84 -19.85 -13.28 -6.51
N GLN A 85 -19.24 -12.28 -7.16
CA GLN A 85 -19.60 -11.86 -8.53
C GLN A 85 -18.77 -12.59 -9.61
N PRO A 86 -19.33 -12.88 -10.79
CA PRO A 86 -18.61 -13.52 -11.90
C PRO A 86 -17.60 -12.59 -12.61
N SER A 87 -17.77 -11.27 -12.48
CA SER A 87 -16.87 -10.27 -13.06
C SER A 87 -15.48 -10.28 -12.42
N PRO A 88 -14.39 -10.35 -13.21
CA PRO A 88 -13.05 -10.18 -12.69
C PRO A 88 -12.68 -8.71 -12.48
N LEU A 89 -11.69 -8.48 -11.61
CA LEU A 89 -11.14 -7.19 -11.26
C LEU A 89 -9.76 -6.93 -11.92
N ALA A 90 -9.58 -5.74 -12.47
CA ALA A 90 -8.26 -5.17 -12.76
C ALA A 90 -8.06 -3.82 -12.03
N VAL A 91 -6.81 -3.40 -11.83
CA VAL A 91 -6.49 -2.16 -11.11
C VAL A 91 -5.63 -1.22 -11.95
N ILE A 92 -6.03 0.05 -12.03
CA ILE A 92 -5.21 1.15 -12.56
C ILE A 92 -4.81 2.05 -11.37
N PRO A 93 -3.60 1.88 -10.79
CA PRO A 93 -3.22 2.52 -9.53
C PRO A 93 -3.08 4.03 -9.64
N ALA A 94 -3.90 4.78 -8.91
CA ALA A 94 -3.94 6.25 -8.89
C ALA A 94 -3.84 6.87 -7.48
N GLY A 95 -3.74 6.05 -6.43
CA GLY A 95 -3.48 6.51 -5.05
C GLY A 95 -2.01 6.83 -4.77
N THR A 96 -1.68 6.98 -3.49
CA THR A 96 -0.31 7.29 -3.03
C THR A 96 0.57 6.04 -2.95
N GLU A 97 0.18 5.03 -2.18
CA GLU A 97 1.00 3.83 -1.95
C GLU A 97 0.70 2.72 -2.97
N ASN A 98 -0.58 2.40 -3.19
CA ASN A 98 -1.05 1.37 -4.13
C ASN A 98 -0.43 -0.01 -3.81
N LEU A 99 -0.40 -0.38 -2.53
CA LEU A 99 0.20 -1.62 -2.02
C LEU A 99 -0.36 -2.85 -2.74
N PHE A 100 -1.70 -2.94 -2.87
CA PHE A 100 -2.34 -4.05 -3.58
C PHE A 100 -1.89 -4.11 -5.05
N ALA A 101 -1.90 -2.96 -5.73
CA ALA A 101 -1.48 -2.88 -7.12
C ALA A 101 0.00 -3.25 -7.32
N ARG A 102 0.87 -2.92 -6.35
CA ARG A 102 2.31 -3.21 -6.39
C ARG A 102 2.61 -4.70 -6.23
N GLU A 103 1.92 -5.40 -5.33
CA GLU A 103 2.11 -6.84 -5.10
C GLU A 103 1.74 -7.64 -6.35
N PHE A 104 0.58 -7.37 -6.94
CA PHE A 104 0.15 -8.04 -8.18
C PHE A 104 0.84 -7.49 -9.46
N GLY A 105 1.59 -6.39 -9.35
CA GLY A 105 2.38 -5.82 -10.45
C GLY A 105 1.57 -4.97 -11.46
N TYR A 106 0.37 -4.52 -11.08
CA TYR A 106 -0.46 -3.60 -11.87
C TYR A 106 0.26 -2.26 -12.10
N ARG A 107 0.00 -1.63 -13.24
CA ARG A 107 0.68 -0.40 -13.67
C ARG A 107 -0.33 0.61 -14.20
N ASN A 108 -0.12 1.88 -13.86
CA ASN A 108 -0.88 2.98 -14.43
C ASN A 108 -0.27 3.35 -15.79
N ASP A 109 -0.44 2.45 -16.75
CA ASP A 109 0.09 2.48 -18.11
C ASP A 109 -0.94 1.88 -19.09
N VAL A 110 -0.96 2.39 -20.33
CA VAL A 110 -1.98 2.04 -21.33
C VAL A 110 -1.70 0.67 -21.94
N GLU A 111 -0.44 0.37 -22.26
CA GLU A 111 -0.07 -0.90 -22.90
C GLU A 111 -0.10 -2.06 -21.90
N ALA A 112 0.27 -1.80 -20.63
CA ALA A 112 0.08 -2.76 -19.55
C ALA A 112 -1.41 -3.10 -19.31
N PHE A 113 -2.32 -2.12 -19.43
CA PHE A 113 -3.76 -2.36 -19.32
C PHE A 113 -4.27 -3.21 -20.49
N TRP A 114 -3.95 -2.85 -21.74
CA TRP A 114 -4.44 -3.62 -22.89
C TRP A 114 -3.82 -5.00 -23.02
N SER A 115 -2.54 -5.19 -22.68
CA SER A 115 -1.91 -6.52 -22.57
C SER A 115 -2.48 -7.40 -21.44
N LEU A 116 -3.40 -6.87 -20.63
CA LEU A 116 -4.18 -7.59 -19.62
C LEU A 116 -5.62 -7.83 -20.09
N VAL A 117 -6.23 -6.90 -20.83
CA VAL A 117 -7.55 -7.09 -21.46
C VAL A 117 -7.51 -8.12 -22.61
N GLU A 118 -6.42 -8.13 -23.37
CA GLU A 118 -6.23 -8.93 -24.59
C GLU A 118 -5.62 -10.32 -24.31
N GLY A 119 -5.16 -10.59 -23.08
CA GLY A 119 -4.39 -11.80 -22.76
C GLY A 119 -4.14 -12.00 -21.26
N GLY A 120 -5.10 -11.63 -20.43
CA GLY A 120 -5.08 -11.87 -18.99
C GLY A 120 -5.58 -13.27 -18.61
N GLU A 121 -5.01 -13.82 -17.54
CA GLU A 121 -5.45 -15.03 -16.88
C GLU A 121 -6.31 -14.67 -15.66
N ARG A 122 -7.35 -15.47 -15.39
CA ARG A 122 -8.16 -15.35 -14.16
C ARG A 122 -7.39 -15.95 -12.98
N PHE A 123 -7.24 -15.19 -11.90
CA PHE A 123 -6.59 -15.61 -10.66
C PHE A 123 -7.54 -15.32 -9.50
N PRO A 124 -8.19 -16.33 -8.89
CA PRO A 124 -9.03 -16.10 -7.72
C PRO A 124 -8.17 -15.60 -6.56
N ILE A 125 -8.71 -14.68 -5.77
CA ILE A 125 -8.13 -14.30 -4.48
C ILE A 125 -9.11 -14.46 -3.32
N ASP A 126 -8.57 -14.94 -2.21
CA ASP A 126 -9.17 -14.88 -0.89
C ASP A 126 -9.28 -13.42 -0.43
N VAL A 127 -10.39 -13.09 0.23
CA VAL A 127 -10.66 -11.75 0.78
C VAL A 127 -10.88 -11.89 2.28
N GLY A 128 -10.09 -11.16 3.05
CA GLY A 128 -10.17 -11.14 4.50
C GLY A 128 -11.35 -10.29 5.00
N ARG A 129 -11.82 -10.63 6.20
CA ARG A 129 -12.80 -9.88 7.00
C ARG A 129 -12.19 -9.63 8.38
N CYS A 130 -12.39 -8.43 8.90
CA CYS A 130 -11.87 -7.87 10.15
C CYS A 130 -13.03 -7.14 10.84
N ASN A 131 -13.67 -7.80 11.79
CA ASN A 131 -15.02 -7.46 12.26
C ASN A 131 -15.95 -7.23 11.03
N GLU A 132 -16.67 -6.10 10.96
CA GLU A 132 -17.55 -5.75 9.83
C GLU A 132 -16.84 -5.23 8.56
N ARG A 133 -15.50 -5.27 8.49
CA ARG A 133 -14.73 -4.65 7.39
C ARG A 133 -13.94 -5.67 6.60
N LEU A 134 -14.00 -5.60 5.27
CA LEU A 134 -13.13 -6.42 4.41
C LEU A 134 -11.71 -5.84 4.36
N PHE A 135 -10.72 -6.72 4.17
CA PHE A 135 -9.32 -6.38 3.99
C PHE A 135 -8.65 -7.28 2.94
N LEU A 136 -7.61 -6.76 2.29
CA LEU A 136 -6.93 -7.40 1.17
C LEU A 136 -5.47 -7.74 1.50
N SER A 137 -4.82 -6.95 2.36
CA SER A 137 -3.40 -7.09 2.68
C SER A 137 -3.17 -7.57 4.10
N ILE A 138 -3.46 -6.75 5.10
CA ILE A 138 -3.01 -7.01 6.48
C ILE A 138 -3.78 -6.20 7.55
N ILE A 139 -3.97 -6.82 8.71
CA ILE A 139 -4.36 -6.20 9.98
C ILE A 139 -3.10 -6.04 10.84
N GLY A 140 -2.92 -4.90 11.50
CA GLY A 140 -1.80 -4.62 12.40
C GLY A 140 -2.24 -4.14 13.78
N VAL A 141 -1.93 -4.90 14.82
CA VAL A 141 -2.33 -4.67 16.21
C VAL A 141 -1.17 -4.08 17.01
N GLY A 142 -1.43 -3.04 17.79
CA GLY A 142 -0.48 -2.44 18.72
C GLY A 142 0.35 -1.35 18.07
N PHE A 143 1.68 -1.52 18.04
CA PHE A 143 2.60 -0.49 17.56
C PHE A 143 2.29 0.01 16.14
N ASP A 144 1.89 -0.89 15.24
CA ASP A 144 1.54 -0.56 13.86
C ASP A 144 0.20 0.20 13.78
N GLY A 145 -0.80 -0.23 14.56
CA GLY A 145 -2.05 0.49 14.73
C GLY A 145 -1.85 1.93 15.23
N LEU A 146 -0.97 2.12 16.23
CA LEU A 146 -0.61 3.44 16.76
C LEU A 146 0.15 4.30 15.73
N ALA A 147 1.03 3.69 14.93
CA ALA A 147 1.75 4.39 13.87
C ALA A 147 0.81 4.88 12.75
N VAL A 148 -0.18 4.05 12.37
CA VAL A 148 -1.25 4.44 11.44
C VAL A 148 -2.16 5.51 12.06
N GLU A 149 -2.49 5.42 13.35
CA GLU A 149 -3.29 6.46 14.03
C GLU A 149 -2.60 7.82 14.01
N HIS A 150 -1.32 7.87 14.38
CA HIS A 150 -0.55 9.11 14.32
C HIS A 150 -0.39 9.64 12.89
N LEU A 151 -0.35 8.77 11.88
CA LEU A 151 -0.35 9.19 10.48
C LEU A 151 -1.68 9.83 10.09
N HIS A 152 -2.83 9.20 10.42
CA HIS A 152 -4.17 9.75 10.15
C HIS A 152 -4.41 11.08 10.87
N ARG A 153 -4.02 11.21 12.15
CA ARG A 153 -4.08 12.49 12.91
C ARG A 153 -3.31 13.63 12.24
N VAL A 154 -2.26 13.33 11.46
CA VAL A 154 -1.43 14.31 10.73
C VAL A 154 -1.86 14.48 9.26
N ARG A 155 -2.76 13.64 8.74
CA ARG A 155 -3.16 13.53 7.31
C ARG A 155 -4.05 14.70 6.85
N ARG A 156 -3.47 15.88 6.68
CA ARG A 156 -4.13 17.07 6.11
C ARG A 156 -3.96 17.20 4.58
N GLY A 157 -3.73 16.10 3.87
CA GLY A 157 -3.56 16.09 2.41
C GLY A 157 -2.68 14.95 1.88
N HIS A 158 -1.97 15.21 0.78
CA HIS A 158 -1.09 14.24 0.15
C HIS A 158 0.12 13.90 1.03
N ILE A 159 0.24 12.63 1.41
CA ILE A 159 1.34 12.13 2.24
C ILE A 159 2.62 12.05 1.39
N SER A 160 3.74 12.53 1.91
CA SER A 160 5.07 12.26 1.37
C SER A 160 5.86 11.40 2.35
N HIS A 161 6.94 10.74 1.93
CA HIS A 161 7.72 9.84 2.81
C HIS A 161 8.21 10.52 4.12
N LEU A 162 8.40 11.85 4.13
CA LEU A 162 8.75 12.62 5.32
C LEU A 162 7.61 12.71 6.35
N HIS A 163 6.35 12.63 5.91
CA HIS A 163 5.17 12.64 6.79
C HIS A 163 5.00 11.34 7.58
N TYR A 164 5.62 10.23 7.17
CA TYR A 164 5.62 8.99 7.96
C TYR A 164 6.64 9.02 9.11
N PHE A 165 7.75 9.74 8.96
CA PHE A 165 8.86 9.69 9.94
C PHE A 165 8.45 10.19 11.32
N TRP A 166 7.79 11.35 11.42
CA TRP A 166 7.40 11.92 12.72
C TRP A 166 6.32 11.10 13.45
N PRO A 167 5.21 10.67 12.80
CA PRO A 167 4.26 9.72 13.38
C PRO A 167 4.89 8.41 13.87
N LEU A 168 5.78 7.79 13.07
CA LEU A 168 6.45 6.55 13.44
C LEU A 168 7.42 6.75 14.63
N TRP A 169 8.20 7.84 14.60
CA TRP A 169 9.11 8.21 15.69
C TRP A 169 8.36 8.51 16.98
N ARG A 170 7.25 9.27 16.91
CA ARG A 170 6.37 9.54 18.04
C ARG A 170 5.83 8.24 18.63
N SER A 171 5.27 7.36 17.79
CA SER A 171 4.72 6.07 18.22
C SER A 171 5.76 5.17 18.87
N PHE A 172 7.03 5.23 18.42
CA PHE A 172 8.13 4.46 19.00
C PHE A 172 8.45 4.89 20.44
N TRP A 173 8.29 6.17 20.77
CA TRP A 173 8.45 6.66 22.14
C TRP A 173 7.19 6.48 22.98
N GLU A 174 5.99 6.63 22.41
CA GLU A 174 4.72 6.57 23.15
C GLU A 174 4.18 5.14 23.39
N TYR A 175 4.51 4.14 22.57
CA TYR A 175 3.96 2.78 22.73
C TYR A 175 4.40 2.11 24.05
N THR A 176 3.42 1.59 24.79
CA THR A 176 3.56 1.02 26.14
C THR A 176 3.79 -0.48 26.18
N PHE A 177 3.59 -1.19 25.06
CA PHE A 177 3.64 -2.66 24.98
C PHE A 177 2.60 -3.38 25.87
N PRO A 178 1.30 -3.05 25.75
CA PRO A 178 0.22 -3.69 26.49
C PRO A 178 0.15 -5.20 26.22
N ALA A 179 -0.44 -5.94 27.16
CA ALA A 179 -0.63 -7.37 27.02
C ALA A 179 -1.76 -7.67 26.02
N ILE A 180 -1.50 -8.54 25.05
CA ILE A 180 -2.51 -9.05 24.11
C ILE A 180 -2.69 -10.55 24.30
N ARG A 181 -3.91 -11.02 24.08
CA ARG A 181 -4.27 -12.44 23.92
C ARG A 181 -4.60 -12.68 22.44
N VAL A 182 -4.08 -13.77 21.89
CA VAL A 182 -4.26 -14.18 20.50
C VAL A 182 -4.74 -15.61 20.49
N HIS A 183 -5.98 -15.79 20.01
CA HIS A 183 -6.64 -17.08 19.78
C HIS A 183 -6.61 -17.39 18.30
N VAL A 184 -6.26 -18.62 17.92
CA VAL A 184 -6.16 -19.04 16.52
C VAL A 184 -6.88 -20.38 16.34
N ASP A 185 -7.86 -20.42 15.44
CA ASP A 185 -8.79 -21.53 15.22
C ASP A 185 -9.40 -22.09 16.52
N GLY A 186 -9.71 -21.19 17.47
CA GLY A 186 -10.31 -21.51 18.77
C GLY A 186 -9.33 -21.92 19.88
N ALA A 187 -8.01 -21.97 19.62
CA ALA A 187 -6.99 -22.33 20.61
C ALA A 187 -6.10 -21.13 20.99
N ASP A 188 -5.71 -21.04 22.26
CA ASP A 188 -4.68 -20.08 22.72
C ASP A 188 -3.40 -20.24 21.89
N PHE A 189 -2.90 -19.12 21.35
CA PHE A 189 -1.66 -19.07 20.57
C PHE A 189 -0.59 -18.16 21.20
N PHE A 190 -1.01 -17.06 21.83
CA PHE A 190 -0.11 -16.17 22.57
C PHE A 190 -0.87 -15.37 23.64
N ALA A 191 -0.24 -15.16 24.79
CA ALA A 191 -0.69 -14.23 25.82
C ALA A 191 0.51 -13.45 26.38
N GLY A 192 0.39 -12.11 26.45
CA GLY A 192 1.38 -11.24 27.09
C GLY A 192 1.75 -9.99 26.28
N PRO A 193 2.75 -9.21 26.73
CA PRO A 193 3.20 -7.98 26.05
C PRO A 193 3.65 -8.24 24.60
N GLY A 194 3.06 -7.53 23.64
CA GLY A 194 3.38 -7.77 22.24
C GLY A 194 2.75 -6.83 21.22
N LEU A 195 2.73 -7.33 19.99
CA LEU A 195 2.09 -6.77 18.80
C LEU A 195 1.89 -7.92 17.79
N ALA A 196 0.80 -7.88 17.05
CA ALA A 196 0.37 -8.97 16.18
C ALA A 196 -0.04 -8.47 14.80
N PHE A 197 0.13 -9.33 13.79
CA PHE A 197 -0.32 -9.07 12.43
C PHE A 197 -1.12 -10.28 11.92
N VAL A 198 -2.12 -10.02 11.08
CA VAL A 198 -2.91 -11.03 10.37
C VAL A 198 -2.89 -10.66 8.89
N GLY A 199 -2.26 -11.49 8.06
CA GLY A 199 -2.01 -11.20 6.65
C GLY A 199 -2.74 -12.13 5.68
N ASN A 200 -3.28 -11.54 4.62
CA ASN A 200 -3.73 -12.21 3.40
C ASN A 200 -2.69 -12.04 2.26
N LEU A 201 -1.80 -11.04 2.37
CA LEU A 201 -0.67 -10.84 1.45
C LEU A 201 0.68 -10.86 2.19
N PRO A 202 1.76 -11.36 1.54
CA PRO A 202 3.03 -11.60 2.20
C PRO A 202 3.89 -10.35 2.45
N ARG A 203 3.38 -9.16 2.13
CA ARG A 203 4.10 -7.87 2.21
C ARG A 203 3.22 -6.75 2.77
N TYR A 204 3.87 -5.86 3.50
CA TYR A 204 3.27 -4.65 4.07
C TYR A 204 4.23 -3.44 3.98
N ALA A 205 3.66 -2.23 4.00
CA ALA A 205 4.36 -0.94 3.99
C ALA A 205 5.48 -0.87 2.94
N ILE A 206 6.74 -0.68 3.37
CA ILE A 206 7.92 -0.53 2.49
C ILE A 206 8.42 -1.86 1.88
N GLY A 207 7.53 -2.82 1.66
CA GLY A 207 7.86 -4.17 1.17
C GLY A 207 8.36 -5.13 2.25
N LEU A 208 8.07 -4.86 3.54
CA LEU A 208 8.44 -5.75 4.64
C LEU A 208 7.63 -7.05 4.55
N ARG A 209 8.32 -8.19 4.55
CA ARG A 209 7.70 -9.52 4.58
C ARG A 209 7.35 -9.91 6.01
N VAL A 210 6.29 -9.32 6.55
CA VAL A 210 5.79 -9.63 7.90
C VAL A 210 5.20 -11.04 7.91
N CYS A 211 4.08 -11.23 7.21
CA CYS A 211 3.42 -12.52 7.04
C CYS A 211 4.09 -13.29 5.87
N GLN A 212 5.39 -13.59 6.00
CA GLN A 212 6.23 -13.92 4.85
C GLN A 212 5.84 -15.16 4.04
N MET A 213 5.03 -16.07 4.60
CA MET A 213 4.52 -17.27 3.93
C MET A 213 3.14 -17.07 3.30
N ALA A 214 2.46 -15.95 3.61
CA ALA A 214 1.06 -15.73 3.28
C ALA A 214 0.77 -15.81 1.79
N ARG A 215 -0.39 -16.38 1.49
CA ARG A 215 -0.98 -16.50 0.17
C ARG A 215 -2.40 -15.99 0.23
N CYS A 216 -2.85 -15.43 -0.88
CA CYS A 216 -4.24 -15.02 -1.08
C CYS A 216 -4.96 -16.03 -1.99
N ASP A 217 -4.47 -17.27 -2.06
CA ASP A 217 -4.95 -18.32 -2.97
C ASP A 217 -4.86 -19.73 -2.37
N ASP A 218 -4.93 -19.85 -1.04
CA ASP A 218 -4.91 -21.13 -0.32
C ASP A 218 -5.98 -21.29 0.78
N GLY A 219 -6.89 -20.32 0.93
CA GLY A 219 -8.01 -20.40 1.86
C GLY A 219 -7.62 -20.26 3.34
N LEU A 220 -6.50 -19.60 3.63
CA LEU A 220 -5.98 -19.36 4.98
C LEU A 220 -5.60 -17.88 5.19
N LEU A 221 -5.49 -17.49 6.45
CA LEU A 221 -4.86 -16.26 6.91
C LEU A 221 -3.59 -16.57 7.70
N ASP A 222 -2.56 -15.74 7.57
CA ASP A 222 -1.28 -15.93 8.23
C ASP A 222 -1.15 -14.98 9.44
N VAL A 223 -1.08 -15.55 10.65
CA VAL A 223 -0.91 -14.82 11.91
C VAL A 223 0.56 -14.79 12.29
N CYS A 224 1.10 -13.58 12.47
CA CYS A 224 2.49 -13.34 12.90
C CYS A 224 2.51 -12.48 14.16
N VAL A 225 2.90 -13.08 15.30
CA VAL A 225 2.97 -12.39 16.61
C VAL A 225 4.42 -12.12 16.97
N TYR A 226 4.69 -10.91 17.48
CA TYR A 226 5.99 -10.53 17.98
C TYR A 226 5.90 -10.28 19.50
N PRO A 227 6.27 -11.25 20.36
CA PRO A 227 6.37 -11.06 21.80
C PRO A 227 7.34 -9.89 22.08
N CYS A 228 6.85 -8.82 22.68
CA CYS A 228 7.58 -7.56 22.75
C CYS A 228 7.13 -6.72 23.94
N SER A 229 8.01 -6.54 24.92
CA SER A 229 7.78 -5.75 26.14
C SER A 229 8.54 -4.41 26.19
N TRP A 230 9.44 -4.13 25.24
CA TRP A 230 10.23 -2.89 25.24
C TRP A 230 10.79 -2.50 23.87
N ARG A 231 11.15 -1.21 23.76
CA ARG A 231 11.51 -0.49 22.52
C ARG A 231 12.72 -1.07 21.77
N GLY A 232 13.74 -1.57 22.47
CA GLY A 232 14.89 -2.20 21.81
C GLY A 232 14.56 -3.58 21.24
N LYS A 233 13.64 -4.34 21.85
CA LYS A 233 13.14 -5.59 21.27
C LYS A 233 12.33 -5.33 19.99
N LEU A 234 11.54 -4.26 19.96
CA LEU A 234 10.89 -3.77 18.74
C LEU A 234 11.90 -3.41 17.64
N LEU A 235 13.03 -2.76 17.95
CA LEU A 235 14.11 -2.54 16.98
C LEU A 235 14.74 -3.84 16.46
N VAL A 236 14.99 -4.82 17.34
CA VAL A 236 15.53 -6.13 16.96
C VAL A 236 14.55 -6.89 16.06
N HIS A 237 13.26 -6.90 16.39
CA HIS A 237 12.20 -7.47 15.55
C HIS A 237 12.10 -6.77 14.19
N SER A 238 12.18 -5.44 14.17
CA SER A 238 12.15 -4.64 12.94
C SER A 238 13.34 -4.96 12.02
N TRP A 239 14.54 -5.07 12.59
CA TRP A 239 15.76 -5.44 11.87
C TRP A 239 15.73 -6.89 11.36
N ARG A 240 15.27 -7.84 12.19
CA ARG A 240 15.07 -9.24 11.79
C ARG A 240 14.06 -9.36 10.64
N THR A 241 12.94 -8.64 10.69
CA THR A 241 11.90 -8.65 9.65
C THR A 241 12.38 -8.02 8.35
N LEU A 242 13.14 -6.91 8.42
CA LEU A 242 13.80 -6.31 7.25
C LEU A 242 14.77 -7.29 6.54
N LEU A 243 15.38 -8.21 7.30
CA LEU A 243 16.24 -9.27 6.79
C LEU A 243 15.50 -10.58 6.44
N SER A 244 14.17 -10.66 6.61
CA SER A 244 13.37 -11.91 6.49
C SER A 244 13.88 -13.04 7.40
N ARG A 245 14.28 -12.69 8.64
CA ARG A 245 14.89 -13.57 9.66
C ARG A 245 14.15 -13.57 10.99
N HIS A 246 12.96 -12.97 11.08
CA HIS A 246 12.14 -12.92 12.29
C HIS A 246 11.66 -14.31 12.73
N LEU A 247 11.29 -15.18 11.79
CA LEU A 247 10.85 -16.55 12.09
C LEU A 247 12.01 -17.55 12.28
N SER A 248 13.17 -17.30 11.66
CA SER A 248 14.30 -18.26 11.59
C SER A 248 15.48 -17.93 12.51
N ALA A 249 15.52 -16.72 13.06
CA ALA A 249 16.56 -16.26 13.99
C ALA A 249 16.01 -15.27 15.03
N GLY A 250 14.73 -15.40 15.34
CA GLY A 250 14.00 -14.61 16.31
C GLY A 250 12.89 -15.41 16.99
N ASP A 251 12.23 -14.73 17.90
CA ASP A 251 11.19 -15.25 18.80
C ASP A 251 9.78 -14.81 18.35
N ALA A 252 9.60 -14.54 17.06
CA ALA A 252 8.29 -14.26 16.46
C ALA A 252 7.54 -15.58 16.21
N LEU A 253 6.28 -15.63 16.62
CA LEU A 253 5.40 -16.80 16.48
C LEU A 253 4.63 -16.70 15.16
N TYR A 254 4.40 -17.83 14.50
CA TYR A 254 3.73 -17.90 13.20
C TYR A 254 2.75 -19.07 13.12
N ARG A 255 1.56 -18.84 12.53
CA ARG A 255 0.55 -19.88 12.27
C ARG A 255 -0.34 -19.47 11.10
N GLN A 256 -0.63 -20.40 10.18
CA GLN A 256 -1.72 -20.24 9.22
C GLN A 256 -3.03 -20.75 9.84
N CYS A 257 -4.16 -20.12 9.53
CA CYS A 257 -5.45 -20.35 10.19
C CYS A 257 -6.64 -20.01 9.31
N ARG A 258 -7.86 -20.34 9.75
CA ARG A 258 -9.12 -19.84 9.15
C ARG A 258 -9.75 -18.72 9.98
N HIS A 259 -9.52 -18.75 11.29
CA HIS A 259 -10.05 -17.80 12.26
C HIS A 259 -8.97 -17.35 13.24
N VAL A 260 -8.94 -16.06 13.53
CA VAL A 260 -8.10 -15.48 14.58
C VAL A 260 -8.87 -14.40 15.33
N ARG A 261 -8.78 -14.43 16.66
CA ARG A 261 -9.30 -13.40 17.55
C ARG A 261 -8.17 -12.83 18.37
N VAL A 262 -8.03 -11.51 18.37
CA VAL A 262 -7.08 -10.77 19.18
C VAL A 262 -7.85 -9.90 20.17
N GLU A 263 -7.46 -9.93 21.43
CA GLU A 263 -8.11 -9.20 22.52
C GLU A 263 -7.09 -8.68 23.54
N SER A 264 -7.49 -7.72 24.36
CA SER A 264 -6.70 -7.14 25.44
C SER A 264 -7.63 -6.50 26.45
N ASP A 265 -7.16 -6.39 27.69
CA ASP A 265 -7.83 -5.69 28.77
C ASP A 265 -7.55 -4.16 28.71
N GLU A 266 -6.60 -3.74 27.88
CA GLU A 266 -6.28 -2.33 27.56
C GLU A 266 -6.75 -1.95 26.13
N PRO A 267 -7.04 -0.67 25.85
CA PRO A 267 -7.41 -0.20 24.51
C PRO A 267 -6.21 -0.16 23.55
N VAL A 268 -5.85 -1.31 22.98
CA VAL A 268 -4.73 -1.45 22.03
C VAL A 268 -5.17 -1.04 20.61
N PRO A 269 -4.54 -0.04 19.95
CA PRO A 269 -4.93 0.41 18.61
C PRO A 269 -4.73 -0.65 17.52
N VAL A 270 -5.62 -0.67 16.52
CA VAL A 270 -5.55 -1.57 15.36
C VAL A 270 -5.70 -0.80 14.04
N GLN A 271 -4.89 -1.18 13.05
CA GLN A 271 -5.05 -0.79 11.65
C GLN A 271 -5.50 -1.96 10.78
N CYS A 272 -6.23 -1.66 9.71
CA CYS A 272 -6.70 -2.60 8.71
C CYS A 272 -6.50 -1.98 7.31
N ASP A 273 -5.64 -2.59 6.49
CA ASP A 273 -5.18 -2.06 5.18
C ASP A 273 -4.70 -0.59 5.21
N GLY A 274 -4.12 -0.14 6.32
CA GLY A 274 -3.63 1.23 6.52
C GLY A 274 -4.70 2.26 6.95
N ASP A 275 -5.93 1.82 7.23
CA ASP A 275 -6.98 2.64 7.83
C ASP A 275 -7.27 2.21 9.29
N LEU A 276 -7.83 3.12 10.08
CA LEU A 276 -8.10 2.88 11.50
C LEU A 276 -9.27 1.92 11.69
N ALA A 277 -9.02 0.77 12.34
CA ALA A 277 -10.04 -0.25 12.62
C ALA A 277 -10.78 -0.03 13.96
N GLY A 278 -10.18 0.73 14.87
CA GLY A 278 -10.60 0.86 16.27
C GLY A 278 -9.53 0.29 17.22
N PRO A 279 -9.81 0.19 18.52
CA PRO A 279 -9.03 -0.65 19.43
C PRO A 279 -9.40 -2.14 19.27
N LEU A 280 -8.69 -3.01 19.97
CA LEU A 280 -9.13 -4.39 20.25
C LEU A 280 -10.47 -4.41 21.03
N PRO A 281 -11.27 -5.50 20.95
CA PRO A 281 -10.99 -6.76 20.26
C PRO A 281 -11.18 -6.69 18.73
N VAL A 282 -10.45 -7.56 18.02
CA VAL A 282 -10.62 -7.80 16.59
C VAL A 282 -10.69 -9.28 16.31
N GLU A 283 -11.70 -9.66 15.53
CA GLU A 283 -11.91 -11.00 15.01
C GLU A 283 -11.73 -10.98 13.49
N ALA A 284 -10.95 -11.91 12.96
CA ALA A 284 -10.64 -12.00 11.54
C ALA A 284 -10.80 -13.41 10.98
N SER A 285 -11.32 -13.46 9.76
CA SER A 285 -11.64 -14.66 9.00
C SER A 285 -11.55 -14.35 7.50
N LEU A 286 -11.65 -15.36 6.63
CA LEU A 286 -11.97 -15.13 5.22
C LEU A 286 -13.49 -14.97 5.01
N VAL A 287 -13.88 -14.44 3.86
CA VAL A 287 -15.27 -14.52 3.37
C VAL A 287 -15.45 -15.75 2.48
N ASP A 288 -16.65 -16.34 2.48
CA ASP A 288 -16.94 -17.63 1.84
C ASP A 288 -16.94 -17.61 0.30
N ALA A 289 -16.68 -16.46 -0.34
CA ALA A 289 -16.67 -16.29 -1.79
C ALA A 289 -15.46 -15.45 -2.25
N PRO A 290 -14.55 -15.99 -3.08
CA PRO A 290 -13.37 -15.27 -3.55
C PRO A 290 -13.75 -14.17 -4.56
N VAL A 291 -12.79 -13.26 -4.83
CA VAL A 291 -12.88 -12.31 -5.95
C VAL A 291 -11.86 -12.70 -7.01
N THR A 292 -12.27 -12.76 -8.27
CA THR A 292 -11.34 -13.05 -9.37
C THR A 292 -10.56 -11.80 -9.77
N LEU A 293 -9.24 -11.87 -9.77
CA LEU A 293 -8.39 -10.89 -10.45
C LEU A 293 -8.18 -11.30 -11.90
N LEU A 294 -8.04 -10.32 -12.79
CA LEU A 294 -7.44 -10.48 -14.10
C LEU A 294 -5.98 -10.05 -14.02
N LEU A 295 -5.05 -10.95 -14.37
CA LEU A 295 -3.60 -10.72 -14.31
C LEU A 295 -2.93 -11.12 -15.62
N SER A 296 -2.04 -10.27 -16.17
CA SER A 296 -1.23 -10.64 -17.34
C SER A 296 -0.03 -11.48 -16.92
N PRO A 297 0.31 -12.60 -17.60
CA PRO A 297 1.55 -13.35 -17.37
C PRO A 297 2.83 -12.52 -17.47
N ARG A 298 2.78 -11.37 -18.15
CA ARG A 298 3.90 -10.41 -18.30
C ARG A 298 4.06 -9.45 -17.12
N MET A 299 3.08 -9.35 -16.21
CA MET A 299 3.21 -8.54 -14.99
C MET A 299 4.22 -9.19 -14.03
N VAL A 300 5.03 -8.35 -13.40
CA VAL A 300 5.97 -8.72 -12.33
C VAL A 300 5.76 -7.72 -11.18
N PRO A 301 5.66 -8.17 -9.92
CA PRO A 301 5.60 -7.31 -8.74
C PRO A 301 6.67 -6.22 -8.78
N LEU A 302 6.27 -4.98 -8.50
CA LEU A 302 7.10 -3.82 -8.84
C LEU A 302 8.41 -3.72 -8.04
N ASP A 303 8.49 -4.39 -6.89
CA ASP A 303 9.62 -4.33 -5.97
C ASP A 303 10.66 -5.45 -6.17
N GLY A 304 10.55 -6.25 -7.24
CA GLY A 304 11.62 -7.12 -7.78
C GLY A 304 12.00 -8.37 -6.96
N HIS A 305 11.64 -8.42 -5.69
CA HIS A 305 11.70 -9.63 -4.86
C HIS A 305 10.41 -10.43 -5.06
N GLY A 306 10.51 -11.73 -5.37
CA GLY A 306 9.40 -12.57 -5.86
C GLY A 306 8.04 -12.34 -5.17
N GLY A 307 6.98 -12.27 -6.00
CA GLY A 307 5.59 -12.05 -5.59
C GLY A 307 4.96 -13.22 -4.84
N VAL A 308 3.65 -13.12 -4.62
CA VAL A 308 2.76 -14.30 -4.60
C VAL A 308 3.19 -15.21 -5.76
N ALA A 309 3.58 -16.44 -5.44
CA ALA A 309 4.27 -17.32 -6.38
C ALA A 309 3.26 -17.90 -7.38
N ARG A 310 3.24 -17.38 -8.62
CA ARG A 310 2.34 -17.88 -9.67
C ARG A 310 2.42 -19.41 -9.78
N PRO A 311 1.28 -20.10 -9.99
CA PRO A 311 1.23 -21.55 -10.04
C PRO A 311 1.96 -22.10 -11.27
N ARG A 312 3.25 -22.41 -11.11
CA ARG A 312 3.89 -23.51 -11.84
C ARG A 312 3.49 -24.78 -11.10
N GLY A 313 2.63 -25.59 -11.73
CA GLY A 313 2.03 -26.78 -11.11
C GLY A 313 3.06 -27.66 -10.40
N ARG A 314 3.03 -27.66 -9.07
CA ARG A 314 3.89 -28.48 -8.23
C ARG A 314 3.17 -28.75 -6.91
N THR A 315 2.67 -29.97 -6.76
CA THR A 315 1.96 -30.42 -5.56
C THR A 315 2.94 -30.48 -4.39
N ILE A 316 2.93 -29.45 -3.55
CA ILE A 316 3.71 -29.45 -2.30
C ILE A 316 2.91 -30.27 -1.28
N ARG A 317 3.42 -31.46 -0.94
CA ARG A 317 2.90 -32.22 0.21
C ARG A 317 3.13 -31.42 1.51
N PRO A 318 2.21 -31.43 2.48
CA PRO A 318 2.47 -30.86 3.79
C PRO A 318 3.66 -31.57 4.43
N VAL A 319 4.61 -30.79 4.94
CA VAL A 319 5.77 -31.32 5.66
C VAL A 319 5.37 -31.53 7.12
N ALA A 320 5.17 -32.79 7.50
CA ALA A 320 5.02 -33.16 8.90
C ALA A 320 6.31 -32.84 9.69
N SER A 321 6.17 -32.45 10.95
CA SER A 321 7.27 -32.01 11.79
C SER A 321 8.20 -33.16 12.20
N ALA A 322 9.47 -33.08 11.84
CA ALA A 322 10.56 -33.88 12.41
C ALA A 322 11.83 -33.02 12.54
N PRO A 323 12.62 -33.16 13.62
CA PRO A 323 13.78 -32.31 13.87
C PRO A 323 15.07 -32.82 13.22
N GLY A 324 15.97 -31.90 12.85
CA GLY A 324 17.37 -32.19 12.58
C GLY A 324 17.75 -32.39 11.10
N ALA A 325 18.12 -31.30 10.42
CA ALA A 325 18.90 -31.32 9.18
C ALA A 325 19.84 -30.09 9.13
N SER A 326 21.02 -30.24 8.52
CA SER A 326 22.12 -29.27 8.63
C SER A 326 21.98 -28.04 7.73
N VAL A 327 22.44 -26.88 8.23
CA VAL A 327 22.39 -25.59 7.52
C VAL A 327 23.43 -25.50 6.42
N ASN A 328 23.00 -25.53 5.16
CA ASN A 328 23.85 -25.19 4.03
C ASN A 328 24.00 -23.66 3.91
N ARG A 329 25.25 -23.15 3.80
CA ARG A 329 25.56 -21.72 3.73
C ARG A 329 25.74 -21.28 2.27
N SER A 330 24.76 -20.55 1.73
CA SER A 330 24.91 -19.80 0.48
C SER A 330 24.71 -18.29 0.71
N THR A 331 25.65 -17.49 0.19
CA THR A 331 25.81 -16.07 0.54
C THR A 331 24.88 -15.16 -0.29
N LEU A 332 24.20 -14.23 0.37
CA LEU A 332 23.31 -13.26 -0.28
C LEU A 332 23.90 -11.84 -0.29
N PHE A 333 23.99 -11.24 -1.48
CA PHE A 333 24.51 -9.88 -1.67
C PHE A 333 23.49 -8.81 -1.29
N LEU A 334 23.89 -7.89 -0.39
CA LEU A 334 23.13 -6.66 -0.11
C LEU A 334 23.21 -5.71 -1.32
N THR A 335 22.07 -5.43 -1.95
CA THR A 335 22.02 -4.47 -3.06
C THR A 335 22.28 -3.03 -2.56
N ARG A 336 22.96 -2.20 -3.39
CA ARG A 336 23.42 -0.85 -3.00
C ARG A 336 22.31 0.07 -2.47
N ARG A 337 21.04 -0.13 -2.88
CA ARG A 337 19.88 0.63 -2.38
C ARG A 337 19.60 0.37 -0.90
N HIS A 338 19.61 -0.88 -0.44
CA HIS A 338 19.36 -1.21 0.98
C HIS A 338 20.40 -0.55 1.89
N VAL A 339 21.68 -0.63 1.53
CA VAL A 339 22.78 0.01 2.26
C VAL A 339 22.64 1.53 2.30
N ALA A 340 22.14 2.16 1.23
CA ALA A 340 21.87 3.59 1.19
C ALA A 340 20.73 4.01 2.12
N THR A 341 19.59 3.29 2.10
CA THR A 341 18.44 3.56 2.97
C THR A 341 18.80 3.38 4.45
N ILE A 342 19.49 2.30 4.81
CA ILE A 342 19.95 2.04 6.18
C ILE A 342 20.90 3.16 6.65
N ARG A 343 21.84 3.62 5.81
CA ARG A 343 22.74 4.75 6.13
C ARG A 343 22.00 6.08 6.26
N LEU A 344 20.90 6.29 5.52
CA LEU A 344 20.09 7.50 5.64
C LEU A 344 19.31 7.52 6.96
N ILE A 345 18.65 6.41 7.31
CA ILE A 345 17.91 6.24 8.58
C ILE A 345 18.86 6.38 9.78
N ALA A 346 20.02 5.72 9.76
CA ALA A 346 21.02 5.82 10.82
C ALA A 346 21.59 7.24 10.99
N ARG A 347 21.71 8.02 9.90
CA ARG A 347 22.10 9.43 9.95
C ARG A 347 20.99 10.33 10.51
N ALA A 348 19.74 10.10 10.13
CA ALA A 348 18.60 10.82 10.70
C ALA A 348 18.46 10.58 12.21
N ALA A 349 18.60 9.32 12.65
CA ALA A 349 18.56 8.96 14.07
C ALA A 349 19.68 9.64 14.87
N ARG A 350 20.93 9.64 14.38
CA ARG A 350 22.05 10.34 15.04
C ARG A 350 21.86 11.87 15.09
N ALA A 351 21.33 12.47 14.04
CA ALA A 351 21.04 13.91 14.03
C ALA A 351 19.95 14.27 15.05
N ALA A 352 18.91 13.43 15.16
CA ALA A 352 17.85 13.61 16.16
C ALA A 352 18.38 13.45 17.59
N SER A 353 19.21 12.43 17.88
CA SER A 353 19.78 12.23 19.22
C SER A 353 20.77 13.33 19.61
N GLN A 354 21.58 13.82 18.67
CA GLN A 354 22.52 14.92 18.92
C GLN A 354 21.80 16.26 19.13
N GLY A 355 20.65 16.49 18.50
CA GLY A 355 19.82 17.67 18.72
C GLY A 355 19.15 17.74 20.09
N PHE A 356 19.03 16.61 20.80
CA PHE A 356 18.30 16.54 22.09
C PHE A 356 19.21 16.60 23.33
N LEU A 357 20.51 16.33 23.18
CA LEU A 357 21.50 16.43 24.26
C LEU A 357 21.80 17.88 24.72
N GLY A 358 21.22 18.89 24.07
CA GLY A 358 21.39 20.31 24.38
C GLY A 358 20.24 20.97 25.15
N CYS A 359 19.21 20.21 25.57
CA CYS A 359 18.08 20.75 26.33
C CYS A 359 17.83 19.96 27.62
N ARG A 360 18.48 20.41 28.70
CA ARG A 360 17.85 20.35 30.03
C ARG A 360 16.97 21.58 30.21
N ASP A 361 16.00 21.45 31.10
CA ASP A 361 14.97 22.42 31.49
C ASP A 361 13.81 22.61 30.49
N GLY A 362 12.59 22.52 31.03
CA GLY A 362 11.37 22.27 30.28
C GLY A 362 10.62 23.51 29.84
N GLN A 363 10.95 24.06 28.66
CA GLN A 363 10.05 24.95 27.91
C GLN A 363 10.03 24.59 26.42
N ILE A 364 8.83 24.50 25.83
CA ILE A 364 8.64 24.21 24.39
C ILE A 364 8.75 25.52 23.59
N PRO A 365 9.76 25.72 22.72
CA PRO A 365 9.93 26.98 22.01
C PRO A 365 8.90 27.17 20.89
N ARG A 366 8.04 28.18 21.00
CA ARG A 366 7.14 28.60 19.90
C ARG A 366 7.95 29.25 18.77
N HIS A 367 7.74 28.79 17.53
CA HIS A 367 8.04 29.48 16.26
C HIS A 367 9.36 30.28 16.15
N ARG A 368 10.53 29.63 15.97
CA ARG A 368 11.73 30.33 15.44
C ARG A 368 12.81 29.49 14.72
N SER A 369 12.42 28.45 13.97
CA SER A 369 13.39 27.54 13.29
C SER A 369 13.38 27.58 11.76
N ALA A 370 12.26 27.93 11.10
CA ALA A 370 12.12 27.81 9.64
C ALA A 370 12.97 28.82 8.83
N ALA A 371 13.23 30.01 9.37
CA ALA A 371 13.84 31.12 8.63
C ALA A 371 15.35 30.96 8.36
N LEU A 372 16.07 30.18 9.17
CA LEU A 372 17.52 30.00 9.06
C LEU A 372 17.89 29.07 7.89
N LEU A 373 17.19 27.94 7.74
CA LEU A 373 17.48 26.94 6.70
C LEU A 373 17.24 27.48 5.27
N GLN A 374 16.25 28.36 5.07
CA GLN A 374 16.01 28.99 3.77
C GLN A 374 17.17 29.91 3.34
N ARG A 375 17.79 30.65 4.28
CA ARG A 375 18.94 31.53 4.00
C ARG A 375 20.21 30.74 3.62
N SER A 376 20.37 29.51 4.13
CA SER A 376 21.49 28.63 3.77
C SER A 376 21.41 28.12 2.32
N ALA A 377 20.19 27.82 1.83
CA ALA A 377 19.98 27.31 0.47
C ALA A 377 20.26 28.39 -0.59
N ALA A 378 19.71 29.61 -0.41
CA ALA A 378 19.86 30.72 -1.35
C ALA A 378 21.34 31.07 -1.64
N ARG A 379 22.21 31.03 -0.63
CA ARG A 379 23.65 31.35 -0.80
C ARG A 379 24.45 30.31 -1.58
N ARG A 380 23.95 29.07 -1.77
CA ARG A 380 24.64 28.05 -2.60
C ARG A 380 24.23 28.07 -4.07
N ALA A 381 23.05 28.59 -4.40
CA ALA A 381 22.61 28.72 -5.80
C ALA A 381 23.41 29.78 -6.59
N HIS A 382 23.98 30.77 -5.91
CA HIS A 382 24.48 31.99 -6.56
C HIS A 382 25.94 31.94 -7.08
N ARG A 383 26.62 30.78 -6.95
CA ARG A 383 28.08 30.65 -7.21
C ARG A 383 28.47 29.82 -8.44
N ARG A 384 27.59 29.70 -9.44
CA ARG A 384 27.91 29.21 -10.80
C ARG A 384 27.33 30.15 -11.86
N ARG A 385 28.12 31.14 -12.28
CA ARG A 385 27.89 31.91 -13.52
C ARG A 385 28.77 31.34 -14.64
N LEU A 386 28.28 31.43 -15.87
CA LEU A 386 29.02 31.19 -17.10
C LEU A 386 29.71 32.50 -17.57
N PRO A 387 30.77 32.44 -18.41
CA PRO A 387 31.29 33.59 -19.15
C PRO A 387 30.33 34.01 -20.29
N ALA A 388 30.60 35.15 -20.95
CA ALA A 388 29.64 35.86 -21.81
C ALA A 388 30.19 36.38 -23.15
N GLY A 389 29.28 36.70 -24.08
CA GLY A 389 29.51 37.33 -25.40
C GLY A 389 28.46 36.85 -26.41
N ARG A 390 27.94 37.64 -27.38
CA ARG A 390 28.18 39.05 -27.79
C ARG A 390 26.88 39.66 -28.42
N TYR A 391 26.80 41.00 -28.46
CA TYR A 391 26.12 41.93 -29.42
C TYR A 391 25.47 41.30 -30.68
N LEU A 392 24.34 41.74 -31.28
CA LEU A 392 23.48 42.97 -31.30
C LEU A 392 22.13 42.62 -32.05
N ARG A 393 21.06 43.41 -32.34
CA ARG A 393 20.54 44.81 -32.18
C ARG A 393 18.96 44.78 -32.30
N PRO A 394 18.18 45.72 -31.72
CA PRO A 394 16.69 45.74 -31.82
C PRO A 394 16.09 46.90 -32.68
N LEU A 395 14.76 46.87 -32.93
CA LEU A 395 13.75 47.96 -33.18
C LEU A 395 12.57 47.44 -34.05
N PRO A 396 11.39 48.11 -34.15
CA PRO A 396 10.67 48.98 -33.20
C PRO A 396 9.23 48.45 -32.89
N ALA A 397 8.30 49.28 -32.40
CA ALA A 397 6.98 48.85 -31.89
C ALA A 397 5.76 49.68 -32.40
N GLY A 398 4.56 49.09 -32.29
CA GLY A 398 3.24 49.73 -32.46
C GLY A 398 2.12 48.67 -32.52
N GLY A 399 0.87 48.91 -32.10
CA GLY A 399 0.36 50.06 -31.32
C GLY A 399 -1.18 50.06 -31.17
N ARG A 400 -1.65 50.19 -29.92
CA ARG A 400 -3.05 50.46 -29.47
C ARG A 400 -4.13 49.38 -29.62
N THR A 401 -5.08 49.46 -28.69
CA THR A 401 -6.38 48.78 -28.52
C THR A 401 -7.48 49.87 -28.46
N PRO A 402 -8.78 49.60 -28.18
CA PRO A 402 -9.59 48.37 -28.28
C PRO A 402 -10.86 48.56 -29.17
N GLY A 403 -11.70 47.51 -29.30
CA GLY A 403 -13.07 47.59 -29.81
C GLY A 403 -13.96 46.54 -29.11
N ALA A 404 -15.26 46.79 -28.93
CA ALA A 404 -16.12 46.01 -28.04
C ALA A 404 -17.53 45.74 -28.59
N LEU A 405 -18.25 44.82 -27.92
CA LEU A 405 -19.71 44.61 -27.96
C LEU A 405 -20.36 44.27 -29.31
N HIS A 406 -20.93 43.05 -29.38
CA HIS A 406 -22.40 42.96 -29.31
C HIS A 406 -22.92 41.59 -28.85
N LEU A 407 -24.00 41.64 -28.06
CA LEU A 407 -24.85 40.52 -27.66
C LEU A 407 -26.18 40.66 -28.39
N ARG A 408 -26.72 39.57 -28.95
CA ARG A 408 -28.15 39.49 -29.33
C ARG A 408 -28.70 38.07 -29.20
N GLN A 409 -29.57 37.88 -28.21
CA GLN A 409 -30.58 36.82 -28.20
C GLN A 409 -31.96 37.49 -28.09
N ARG A 410 -32.90 37.06 -28.92
CA ARG A 410 -34.36 36.98 -28.70
C ARG A 410 -35.07 36.83 -30.06
N ARG A 411 -35.63 35.66 -30.31
CA ARG A 411 -37.06 35.46 -30.01
C ARG A 411 -37.17 34.31 -29.01
#